data_AF-A0A429XYP6-F1
#
_entry.id   AF-A0A429XYP6-F1
#
_cell.length_a   1.000
_cell.length_b   1.000
_cell.length_c   1.000
_cell.angle_alpha   90.00
_cell.angle_beta   90.00
_cell.angle_gamma   90.00
#
_symmetry.space_group_name_H-M   'P 1'
#
loop_
_entity.id
_entity.type
_entity.pdbx_description
1 polymer ?
#
loop_
_entity_poly.entity_id
_entity_poly.type
_entity_poly.pdbx_seq_one_letter_code
_entity_poly.pdbx_strand_id
1 'polypeptide(L)'
;MEQFLPIIIIALISFFVNRASEQKKRAANREQPTKPNNRPTQSRQGESWMPPVDRPSLEKPNPVQTERPRSLREAAEILLSQMQPQLEEKKAESESKIEELQREAAVYEKKAREFQQKAEAVKKLKAADPQMESFFQKDDIVKGIIMSEVLGPPRAKRRYGR
;
A
#
# COMPACT_ATOMS: atom_id res chain seq x y z
N MET A 1 -19.58 -19.76 -23.51
CA MET A 1 -18.37 -19.46 -22.70
C MET A 1 -18.29 -17.99 -22.32
N GLU A 2 -18.61 -17.05 -23.21
CA GLU A 2 -18.49 -15.60 -22.95
C GLU A 2 -19.45 -15.06 -21.87
N GLN A 3 -20.61 -15.67 -21.68
CA GLN A 3 -21.59 -15.25 -20.67
C GLN A 3 -21.16 -15.53 -19.22
N PHE A 4 -20.27 -16.50 -18.99
CA PHE A 4 -19.78 -16.84 -17.66
C PHE A 4 -18.57 -15.98 -17.25
N LEU A 5 -17.88 -15.37 -18.21
CA LEU A 5 -16.73 -14.50 -17.98
C LEU A 5 -17.05 -13.30 -17.05
N PRO A 6 -18.13 -12.53 -17.24
CA PRO A 6 -18.47 -11.44 -16.31
C PRO A 6 -18.84 -11.97 -14.91
N ILE A 7 -19.51 -13.12 -14.81
CA ILE A 7 -19.89 -13.73 -13.53
C ILE A 7 -18.65 -14.14 -12.73
N ILE A 8 -17.66 -14.75 -13.39
CA ILE A 8 -16.39 -15.15 -12.78
C ILE A 8 -15.60 -13.94 -12.30
N ILE A 9 -15.55 -12.86 -13.09
CA ILE A 9 -14.86 -11.62 -12.71
C ILE A 9 -15.50 -10.98 -11.48
N ILE A 10 -16.84 -10.88 -11.45
CA ILE A 10 -17.59 -10.33 -10.30
C ILE A 10 -17.37 -11.20 -9.05
N ALA A 11 -17.37 -12.52 -9.20
CA ALA A 11 -17.12 -13.45 -8.09
C ALA A 11 -15.71 -13.30 -7.51
N LEU A 12 -14.69 -13.13 -8.36
CA LEU A 12 -13.31 -12.90 -7.92
C LEU A 12 -13.16 -11.56 -7.20
N ILE A 13 -13.68 -10.46 -7.77
CA ILE A 13 -13.62 -9.13 -7.15
C ILE A 13 -14.34 -9.16 -5.80
N SER A 14 -15.53 -9.75 -5.73
CA SER A 14 -16.29 -9.90 -4.49
C SER A 14 -15.54 -10.74 -3.44
N PHE A 15 -14.86 -11.81 -3.87
CA PHE A 15 -14.06 -12.65 -2.99
C PHE A 15 -12.86 -11.89 -2.42
N PHE A 16 -12.14 -11.11 -3.22
CA PHE A 16 -10.98 -10.34 -2.77
C PHE A 16 -11.36 -9.16 -1.87
N VAL A 17 -12.43 -8.42 -2.20
CA VAL A 17 -12.94 -7.31 -1.37
C VAL A 17 -13.46 -7.84 -0.02
N ASN A 18 -14.22 -8.93 -0.03
CA ASN A 18 -14.78 -9.49 1.20
C ASN A 18 -13.68 -10.09 2.09
N ARG A 19 -12.67 -10.78 1.50
CA ARG A 19 -11.53 -11.35 2.23
C ARG A 19 -10.64 -10.29 2.88
N ALA A 20 -10.39 -9.15 2.22
CA ALA A 20 -9.63 -8.04 2.78
C ALA A 20 -10.37 -7.37 3.95
N SER A 21 -11.70 -7.26 3.86
CA SER A 21 -12.52 -6.70 4.94
C SER A 21 -12.61 -7.63 6.17
N GLU A 22 -12.69 -8.94 5.95
CA GLU A 22 -12.73 -9.96 7.01
C GLU A 22 -11.41 -10.04 7.80
N GLN A 23 -10.26 -9.86 7.16
CA GLN A 23 -8.97 -9.80 7.87
C GLN A 23 -8.87 -8.57 8.76
N LYS A 24 -9.36 -7.40 8.31
CA LYS A 24 -9.40 -6.19 9.16
C LYS A 24 -10.36 -6.34 10.34
N LYS A 25 -11.54 -6.94 10.11
CA LYS A 25 -12.53 -7.20 11.17
C LYS A 25 -12.02 -8.23 12.19
N ARG A 26 -11.29 -9.25 11.77
CA ARG A 26 -10.71 -10.27 12.68
C ARG A 26 -9.45 -9.79 13.40
N ALA A 27 -8.68 -8.86 12.82
CA ALA A 27 -7.54 -8.23 13.48
C ALA A 27 -7.96 -7.16 14.50
N ALA A 28 -9.02 -6.40 14.23
CA ALA A 28 -9.55 -5.38 15.14
C ALA A 28 -10.41 -5.95 16.28
N ASN A 29 -10.90 -7.19 16.17
CA ASN A 29 -11.81 -7.82 17.13
C ASN A 29 -11.13 -8.90 18.01
N ARG A 30 -9.79 -8.95 18.02
CA ARG A 30 -9.04 -9.90 18.85
C ARG A 30 -8.57 -9.33 20.20
N GLU A 31 -8.89 -8.07 20.47
CA GLU A 31 -8.69 -7.44 21.78
C GLU A 31 -10.01 -6.80 22.23
N GLN A 32 -10.86 -7.56 22.91
CA GLN A 32 -11.40 -7.21 24.24
C GLN A 32 -12.55 -8.16 24.65
N PRO A 33 -12.48 -8.74 25.85
CA PRO A 33 -13.61 -9.43 26.46
C PRO A 33 -14.60 -8.42 27.06
N THR A 34 -15.87 -8.61 26.70
CA THR A 34 -17.11 -8.31 27.45
C THR A 34 -17.00 -7.44 28.71
N LYS A 35 -17.53 -6.21 28.64
CA LYS A 35 -18.13 -5.50 29.79
C LYS A 35 -19.44 -4.83 29.36
N PRO A 36 -20.55 -5.00 30.11
CA PRO A 36 -21.77 -4.25 29.86
C PRO A 36 -21.84 -2.96 30.70
N ASN A 37 -22.63 -2.01 30.19
CA ASN A 37 -23.56 -1.14 30.92
C ASN A 37 -23.22 0.36 31.14
N ASN A 38 -24.04 1.19 30.47
CA ASN A 38 -24.80 2.38 30.93
C ASN A 38 -24.13 3.51 31.74
N ARG A 39 -24.14 4.74 31.19
CA ARG A 39 -25.20 5.76 31.46
C ARG A 39 -24.99 7.07 30.66
N PRO A 40 -26.04 7.90 30.48
CA PRO A 40 -26.05 9.06 29.59
C PRO A 40 -25.92 10.42 30.32
N THR A 41 -25.93 11.48 29.51
CA THR A 41 -26.28 12.90 29.77
C THR A 41 -25.35 13.77 30.61
N GLN A 42 -24.83 14.85 30.02
CA GLN A 42 -25.33 16.20 30.34
C GLN A 42 -24.91 17.27 29.31
N SER A 43 -25.89 18.06 28.92
CA SER A 43 -25.78 19.39 28.35
C SER A 43 -25.24 20.39 29.40
N ARG A 44 -24.57 21.47 28.98
CA ARG A 44 -25.03 22.87 29.18
C ARG A 44 -24.03 23.86 28.59
N GLN A 45 -24.59 24.85 27.89
CA GLN A 45 -23.97 26.08 27.43
C GLN A 45 -23.25 26.82 28.56
N GLY A 46 -22.23 27.61 28.18
CA GLY A 46 -21.58 28.58 29.06
C GLY A 46 -20.60 29.44 28.29
N GLU A 47 -21.14 30.42 27.54
CA GLU A 47 -20.39 31.61 27.12
C GLU A 47 -19.84 32.31 28.37
N SER A 48 -18.54 32.62 28.42
CA SER A 48 -18.04 33.66 29.32
C SER A 48 -16.60 34.10 29.00
N TRP A 49 -16.51 35.27 28.38
CA TRP A 49 -15.55 36.36 28.64
C TRP A 49 -14.03 36.13 28.49
N MET A 50 -13.50 36.72 27.40
CA MET A 50 -12.08 37.06 27.20
C MET A 50 -11.68 38.25 28.10
N PRO A 51 -10.45 38.28 28.66
CA PRO A 51 -9.78 39.53 29.04
C PRO A 51 -8.97 40.12 27.85
N PRO A 52 -8.70 41.44 27.84
CA PRO A 52 -8.21 42.16 26.67
C PRO A 52 -6.67 42.24 26.58
N VAL A 53 -6.19 42.09 25.33
CA VAL A 53 -5.08 42.79 24.66
C VAL A 53 -3.67 42.73 25.29
N ASP A 54 -2.75 42.09 24.55
CA ASP A 54 -1.55 42.75 24.04
C ASP A 54 -1.17 42.11 22.69
N ARG A 55 -1.45 42.81 21.59
CA ARG A 55 -0.98 42.41 20.25
C ARG A 55 0.31 43.18 19.98
N PRO A 56 1.45 42.53 19.72
CA PRO A 56 2.59 43.24 19.16
C PRO A 56 2.17 43.80 17.79
N SER A 57 2.46 45.09 17.62
CA SER A 57 2.20 45.85 16.39
C SER A 57 2.69 45.08 15.18
N LEU A 58 1.78 44.80 14.26
CA LEU A 58 2.09 44.30 12.93
C LEU A 58 2.81 45.42 12.18
N GLU A 59 4.13 45.43 12.27
CA GLU A 59 5.02 46.29 11.50
C GLU A 59 4.76 45.98 10.02
N LYS A 60 4.14 46.91 9.30
CA LYS A 60 3.92 46.79 7.86
C LYS A 60 5.30 46.77 7.20
N PRO A 61 5.70 45.71 6.48
CA PRO A 61 6.92 45.78 5.68
C PRO A 61 6.72 46.86 4.63
N ASN A 62 7.65 47.82 4.61
CA ASN A 62 7.75 48.82 3.54
C ASN A 62 7.68 48.11 2.18
N PRO A 63 6.79 48.49 1.26
CA PRO A 63 6.85 47.94 -0.08
C PRO A 63 8.13 48.45 -0.73
N VAL A 64 9.11 47.55 -0.87
CA VAL A 64 10.26 47.74 -1.76
C VAL A 64 9.69 48.09 -3.12
N GLN A 65 9.95 49.31 -3.60
CA GLN A 65 9.55 49.76 -4.92
C GLN A 65 10.21 48.86 -5.97
N THR A 66 9.47 47.85 -6.41
CA THR A 66 9.87 47.05 -7.56
C THR A 66 9.43 47.84 -8.78
N GLU A 67 10.39 48.30 -9.58
CA GLU A 67 10.13 48.94 -10.86
C GLU A 67 9.25 48.00 -11.70
N ARG A 68 8.03 48.44 -12.00
CA ARG A 68 7.11 47.66 -12.82
C ARG A 68 7.68 47.58 -14.24
N PRO A 69 7.85 46.38 -14.84
CA PRO A 69 8.30 46.27 -16.21
C PRO A 69 7.26 46.94 -17.12
N ARG A 70 7.74 47.78 -18.05
CA ARG A 70 6.87 48.57 -18.93
C ARG A 70 6.28 47.74 -20.07
N SER A 71 6.78 46.52 -20.28
CA SER A 71 6.31 45.61 -21.33
C SER A 71 6.26 44.14 -20.88
N LEU A 72 5.35 43.35 -21.47
CA LEU A 72 5.25 41.90 -21.22
C LEU A 72 6.52 41.13 -21.60
N ARG A 73 7.29 41.65 -22.56
CA ARG A 73 8.51 41.04 -23.07
C ARG A 73 9.68 41.19 -22.07
N GLU A 74 9.85 42.37 -21.49
CA GLU A 74 10.83 42.58 -20.40
C GLU A 74 10.46 41.78 -19.15
N ALA A 75 9.16 41.68 -18.83
CA ALA A 75 8.70 40.84 -17.73
C ALA A 75 9.06 39.37 -17.95
N ALA A 76 8.90 38.85 -19.18
CA ALA A 76 9.28 37.48 -19.52
C ALA A 76 10.80 37.26 -19.45
N GLU A 77 11.61 38.22 -19.92
CA GLU A 77 13.08 38.12 -19.89
C GLU A 77 13.63 38.14 -18.46
N ILE A 78 13.08 38.98 -17.58
CA ILE A 78 13.46 39.00 -16.14
C ILE A 78 13.09 37.68 -15.46
N LEU A 79 11.92 37.13 -15.79
CA LEU A 79 11.45 35.86 -15.22
C LEU A 79 12.29 34.68 -15.72
N LEU A 80 12.69 34.69 -17.00
CA LEU A 80 13.57 33.68 -17.58
C LEU A 80 14.98 33.74 -16.96
N SER A 81 15.51 34.95 -16.75
CA SER A 81 16.81 35.18 -16.09
C SER A 81 16.81 34.72 -14.63
N GLN A 82 15.74 34.99 -13.88
CA GLN A 82 15.59 34.49 -12.51
C GLN A 82 15.38 32.97 -12.43
N MET A 83 14.69 32.38 -13.40
CA MET A 83 14.39 30.95 -13.41
C MET A 83 15.50 30.09 -14.01
N GLN A 84 16.39 30.63 -14.86
CA GLN A 84 17.50 29.88 -15.46
C GLN A 84 18.35 29.09 -14.46
N PRO A 85 18.89 29.68 -13.37
CA PRO A 85 19.69 28.92 -12.42
C PRO A 85 18.86 27.83 -11.71
N GLN A 86 17.61 28.12 -11.37
CA GLN A 86 16.71 27.13 -10.74
C GLN A 86 16.32 25.99 -11.69
N LEU A 87 16.21 26.27 -12.99
CA LEU A 87 15.92 25.27 -14.02
C LEU A 87 17.13 24.38 -14.27
N GLU A 88 18.34 24.93 -14.24
CA GLU A 88 19.58 24.17 -14.42
C GLU A 88 19.85 23.23 -13.24
N GLU A 89 19.67 23.72 -12.01
CA GLU A 89 19.73 22.88 -10.79
C GLU A 89 18.68 21.77 -10.82
N LYS A 90 17.42 22.09 -11.14
CA LYS A 90 16.35 21.09 -11.24
C LYS A 90 16.56 20.08 -12.36
N LYS A 91 17.18 20.49 -13.47
CA LYS A 91 17.56 19.58 -14.56
C LYS A 91 18.62 18.61 -14.06
N ALA A 92 19.69 19.09 -13.45
CA ALA A 92 20.74 18.24 -12.89
C ALA A 92 20.20 17.25 -11.83
N GLU A 93 19.31 17.72 -10.94
CA GLU A 93 18.61 16.85 -9.97
C GLU A 93 17.69 15.82 -10.64
N SER A 94 17.05 16.18 -11.75
CA SER A 94 16.19 15.25 -12.47
C SER A 94 17.00 14.20 -13.22
N GLU A 95 18.13 14.59 -13.79
CA GLU A 95 19.05 13.69 -14.49
C GLU A 95 19.66 12.67 -13.53
N SER A 96 20.10 13.11 -12.34
CA SER A 96 20.61 12.19 -11.31
C SER A 96 19.53 11.20 -10.84
N LYS A 97 18.30 11.66 -10.62
CA LYS A 97 17.17 10.78 -10.27
C LYS A 97 16.83 9.79 -11.38
N ILE A 98 16.90 10.22 -12.65
CA ILE A 98 16.66 9.33 -13.79
C ILE A 98 17.75 8.26 -13.84
N GLU A 99 19.01 8.62 -13.62
CA GLU A 99 20.11 7.65 -13.61
C GLU A 99 19.97 6.63 -12.47
N GLU A 100 19.59 7.08 -11.26
CA GLU A 100 19.30 6.19 -10.14
C GLU A 100 18.16 5.22 -10.46
N LEU A 101 17.04 5.72 -11.00
CA LEU A 101 15.90 4.89 -11.41
C LEU A 101 16.27 3.88 -12.50
N GLN A 102 17.13 4.26 -13.44
CA GLN A 102 17.62 3.34 -14.47
C GLN A 102 18.49 2.23 -13.87
N ARG A 103 19.35 2.55 -12.91
CA ARG A 103 20.16 1.55 -12.19
C ARG A 103 19.27 0.59 -11.40
N GLU A 104 18.26 1.10 -10.72
CA GLU A 104 17.26 0.26 -10.02
C GLU A 104 16.50 -0.64 -10.99
N ALA A 105 16.01 -0.09 -12.10
CA ALA A 105 15.29 -0.84 -13.13
C ALA A 105 16.15 -1.99 -13.68
N ALA A 106 17.44 -1.76 -13.96
CA ALA A 106 18.36 -2.80 -14.41
C ALA A 106 18.57 -3.90 -13.36
N VAL A 107 18.62 -3.56 -12.07
CA VAL A 107 18.71 -4.54 -10.99
C VAL A 107 17.44 -5.38 -10.89
N TYR A 108 16.27 -4.74 -10.98
CA TYR A 108 14.99 -5.45 -10.95
C TYR A 108 14.78 -6.33 -12.18
N GLU A 109 15.24 -5.89 -13.35
CA GLU A 109 15.17 -6.69 -14.58
C GLU A 109 16.02 -7.96 -14.45
N LYS A 110 17.25 -7.85 -13.92
CA LYS A 110 18.11 -9.02 -13.65
C LYS A 110 17.43 -9.98 -12.68
N LYS A 111 16.89 -9.48 -11.56
CA LYS A 111 16.14 -10.30 -10.59
C LYS A 111 14.92 -10.97 -11.23
N ALA A 112 14.16 -10.24 -12.05
CA ALA A 112 13.00 -10.78 -12.75
C ALA A 112 13.39 -11.94 -13.68
N ARG A 113 14.48 -11.79 -14.44
CA ARG A 113 15.02 -12.87 -15.29
C ARG A 113 15.45 -14.09 -14.47
N GLU A 114 16.12 -13.90 -13.35
CA GLU A 114 16.48 -15.01 -12.44
C GLU A 114 15.24 -15.74 -11.90
N PHE A 115 14.21 -15.00 -11.48
CA PHE A 115 12.96 -15.61 -11.01
C PHE A 115 12.22 -16.34 -12.13
N GLN A 116 12.23 -15.79 -13.35
CA GLN A 116 11.65 -16.46 -14.53
C GLN A 116 12.38 -17.78 -14.82
N GLN A 117 13.71 -17.78 -14.86
CA GLN A 117 14.51 -19.00 -15.07
C GLN A 117 14.26 -20.04 -13.98
N LYS A 118 14.20 -19.63 -12.70
CA LYS A 118 13.86 -20.52 -11.59
C LYS A 118 12.44 -21.08 -11.73
N ALA A 119 11.47 -20.25 -12.10
CA ALA A 119 10.10 -20.69 -12.31
C ALA A 119 9.98 -21.67 -13.49
N GLU A 120 10.68 -21.43 -14.59
CA GLU A 120 10.76 -22.35 -15.73
C GLU A 120 11.42 -23.68 -15.36
N ALA A 121 12.50 -23.65 -14.59
CA ALA A 121 13.15 -24.87 -14.08
C ALA A 121 12.17 -25.69 -13.22
N VAL A 122 11.43 -25.04 -12.32
CA VAL A 122 10.39 -25.71 -11.50
C VAL A 122 9.24 -26.22 -12.38
N LYS A 123 8.82 -25.49 -13.41
CA LYS A 123 7.80 -25.96 -14.35
C LYS A 123 8.26 -27.19 -15.12
N LYS A 124 9.52 -27.24 -15.57
CA LYS A 124 10.10 -28.41 -16.23
C LYS A 124 10.16 -29.63 -15.30
N LEU A 125 10.53 -29.43 -14.03
CA LEU A 125 10.50 -30.48 -13.02
C LEU A 125 9.07 -30.97 -12.72
N LYS A 126 8.10 -30.07 -12.57
CA LYS A 126 6.68 -30.42 -12.37
C LYS A 126 6.05 -31.08 -13.59
N ALA A 127 6.45 -30.70 -14.80
CA ALA A 127 6.01 -31.35 -16.03
C ALA A 127 6.61 -32.76 -16.21
N ALA A 128 7.78 -33.02 -15.62
CA ALA A 128 8.40 -34.34 -15.60
C ALA A 128 7.73 -35.30 -14.59
N ASP A 129 7.20 -34.77 -13.47
CA ASP A 129 6.40 -35.53 -12.48
C ASP A 129 4.95 -35.03 -12.40
N PRO A 130 4.10 -35.34 -13.41
CA PRO A 130 2.69 -34.97 -13.41
C PRO A 130 1.88 -35.66 -12.29
N GLN A 131 2.45 -36.64 -11.60
CA GLN A 131 1.81 -37.29 -10.47
C GLN A 131 1.68 -36.38 -9.24
N MET A 132 2.51 -35.33 -9.10
CA MET A 132 2.50 -34.53 -7.87
C MET A 132 1.23 -33.66 -7.68
N GLU A 133 0.57 -33.24 -8.76
CA GLU A 133 -0.72 -32.53 -8.69
C GLU A 133 -1.88 -33.46 -8.29
N SER A 134 -1.74 -34.77 -8.51
CA SER A 134 -2.72 -35.79 -8.09
C SER A 134 -2.69 -36.08 -6.59
N PHE A 135 -1.67 -35.63 -5.83
CA PHE A 135 -1.53 -35.93 -4.39
C PHE A 135 -2.40 -35.08 -3.46
N PHE A 136 -3.00 -33.99 -3.96
CA PHE A 136 -3.86 -33.12 -3.16
C PHE A 136 -5.20 -32.93 -3.86
N GLN A 137 -6.01 -33.99 -3.89
CA GLN A 137 -7.39 -33.88 -4.33
C GLN A 137 -8.23 -33.27 -3.20
N LYS A 138 -9.39 -32.70 -3.54
CA LYS A 138 -10.31 -32.13 -2.55
C LYS A 138 -10.68 -33.15 -1.47
N ASP A 139 -10.82 -34.41 -1.86
CA ASP A 139 -11.14 -35.53 -0.97
C ASP A 139 -10.01 -35.81 0.02
N ASP A 140 -8.74 -35.60 -0.35
CA ASP A 140 -7.60 -35.75 0.56
C ASP A 140 -7.58 -34.66 1.63
N ILE A 141 -8.03 -33.44 1.29
CA ILE A 141 -8.18 -32.34 2.25
C ILE A 141 -9.29 -32.67 3.24
N VAL A 142 -10.44 -33.12 2.75
CA VAL A 142 -11.57 -33.53 3.61
C VAL A 142 -11.16 -34.70 4.51
N LYS A 143 -10.49 -35.71 3.95
CA LYS A 143 -9.96 -36.84 4.71
C LYS A 143 -8.93 -36.41 5.75
N GLY A 144 -8.06 -35.45 5.42
CA GLY A 144 -7.12 -34.84 6.37
C GLY A 144 -7.82 -34.14 7.54
N ILE A 145 -8.87 -33.38 7.26
CA ILE A 145 -9.70 -32.72 8.29
C ILE A 145 -10.37 -33.77 9.18
N ILE A 146 -11.03 -34.76 8.58
CA ILE A 146 -11.70 -35.86 9.32
C ILE A 146 -10.68 -36.62 10.18
N MET A 147 -9.53 -36.98 9.62
CA MET A 147 -8.47 -37.66 10.37
C MET A 147 -7.97 -36.79 11.53
N SER A 148 -7.85 -35.47 11.35
CA SER A 148 -7.40 -34.57 12.42
C SER A 148 -8.42 -34.37 13.55
N GLU A 149 -9.72 -34.41 13.23
CA GLU A 149 -10.80 -34.21 14.19
C GLU A 149 -11.17 -35.52 14.91
N VAL A 150 -11.27 -36.62 14.17
CA VAL A 150 -11.72 -37.93 14.69
C VAL A 150 -10.57 -38.72 15.31
N LEU A 151 -9.40 -38.73 14.65
CA LEU A 151 -8.24 -39.52 15.09
C LEU A 151 -7.20 -38.68 15.84
N GLY A 152 -7.40 -37.37 15.91
CA GLY A 152 -6.48 -36.41 16.51
C GLY A 152 -5.37 -35.93 15.54
N PRO A 153 -4.52 -34.99 15.98
CA PRO A 153 -3.55 -34.34 15.11
C PRO A 153 -2.60 -35.35 14.45
N PRO A 154 -2.22 -35.15 13.17
CA PRO A 154 -1.47 -36.12 12.39
C PRO A 154 -0.15 -36.49 13.07
N ARG A 155 0.09 -37.80 13.23
CA ARG A 155 1.26 -38.35 13.91
C ARG A 155 2.59 -37.95 13.28
N ALA A 156 2.60 -37.57 12.00
CA ALA A 156 3.78 -37.06 11.28
C ALA A 156 4.38 -35.78 11.92
N LYS A 157 3.61 -35.06 12.74
CA LYS A 157 4.10 -33.88 13.47
C LYS A 157 4.83 -34.24 14.79
N ARG A 158 4.77 -35.49 15.25
CA ARG A 158 5.55 -35.96 16.40
C ARG A 158 6.93 -36.38 15.93
N ARG A 159 7.97 -35.75 16.49
CA ARG A 159 9.34 -36.26 16.38
C ARG A 159 9.39 -37.59 17.14
N TYR A 160 9.45 -38.70 16.43
CA TYR A 160 9.73 -40.00 17.03
C TYR A 160 11.22 -40.03 17.40
N GLY A 161 11.52 -40.13 18.69
CA GLY A 161 12.84 -40.46 19.22
C GLY A 161 13.83 -39.30 19.37
N ARG A 162 14.16 -39.01 20.63
CA ARG A 162 15.57 -38.88 21.04
C ARG A 162 16.15 -40.28 21.14
#